data_AF-A3QA59-F1
#
_entry.id   AF-A3QA59-F1
#
_cell.length_a   1.000
_cell.length_b   1.000
_cell.length_c   1.000
_cell.angle_alpha   90.00
_cell.angle_beta   90.00
_cell.angle_gamma   90.00
#
_symmetry.space_group_name_H-M   'P 1'
#
loop_
_entity.id
_entity.type
_entity.pdbx_description
1 polymer ?
#
loop_
_entity_poly.entity_id
_entity_poly.type
_entity_poly.pdbx_seq_one_letter_code
_entity_poly.pdbx_strand_id
1 'polypeptide(L)'
;MERGTLVRWNDDKGFGFIKPNTPNAQDVFIHISALKQMARKPVVGDEIIYQSQQQSDGKIKAVKASIEGVAVVSGIASGRASGLANKPTRPQHRDHTQSSHYSHRRSGSRLQRMIFIIILVSIGSFAIKQYQALNATPVASFEELPAVEAQEWQPATPKFRCEAGKIHCSQMSSCQEAKFYLRNCPGTEMDGDHDGIPCERQFCG
;
A
#
# COMPACT_ATOMS: atom_id res chain seq x y z
N MET A 1 -7.55 3.87 -15.15
CA MET A 1 -7.13 3.10 -13.96
C MET A 1 -8.01 3.56 -12.82
N GLU A 2 -8.50 2.62 -12.02
CA GLU A 2 -9.34 2.85 -10.86
C GLU A 2 -8.48 2.86 -9.59
N ARG A 3 -9.02 3.42 -8.52
CA ARG A 3 -8.40 3.46 -7.19
C ARG A 3 -9.32 2.82 -6.16
N GLY A 4 -8.73 2.10 -5.23
CA GLY A 4 -9.45 1.52 -4.11
C GLY A 4 -8.52 1.12 -2.98
N THR A 5 -9.09 0.88 -1.81
CA THR A 5 -8.35 0.46 -0.62
C THR A 5 -8.40 -1.05 -0.49
N LEU A 6 -7.25 -1.69 -0.21
CA LEU A 6 -7.20 -3.12 0.09
C LEU A 6 -7.86 -3.37 1.46
N VAL A 7 -9.03 -3.99 1.48
CA VAL A 7 -9.79 -4.22 2.73
C VAL A 7 -9.53 -5.58 3.34
N ARG A 8 -9.10 -6.55 2.53
CA ARG A 8 -8.84 -7.93 2.96
C ARG A 8 -7.67 -8.49 2.19
N TRP A 9 -6.78 -9.21 2.87
CA TRP A 9 -5.64 -9.89 2.27
C TRP A 9 -5.40 -11.22 2.98
N ASN A 10 -5.05 -12.26 2.21
CA ASN A 10 -4.61 -13.55 2.70
C ASN A 10 -3.23 -13.84 2.11
N ASP A 11 -2.20 -13.80 2.96
CA ASP A 11 -0.80 -13.97 2.56
C ASP A 11 -0.46 -15.39 2.11
N ASP A 12 -1.07 -16.41 2.72
CA ASP A 12 -0.79 -17.82 2.42
C ASP A 12 -1.27 -18.20 1.02
N LYS A 13 -2.45 -17.71 0.65
CA LYS A 13 -3.07 -17.97 -0.66
C LYS A 13 -2.77 -16.87 -1.68
N GLY A 14 -2.21 -15.73 -1.25
CA GLY A 14 -1.82 -14.62 -2.11
C GLY A 14 -2.99 -13.93 -2.81
N PHE A 15 -4.11 -13.72 -2.13
CA PHE A 15 -5.25 -12.98 -2.70
C PHE A 15 -5.92 -12.06 -1.69
N GLY A 16 -6.70 -11.10 -2.19
CA GLY A 16 -7.44 -10.16 -1.38
C GLY A 16 -8.60 -9.52 -2.13
N PHE A 17 -9.18 -8.51 -1.50
CA PHE A 17 -10.29 -7.73 -2.03
C PHE A 17 -10.03 -6.24 -1.86
N ILE A 18 -10.26 -5.50 -2.93
CA ILE A 18 -10.13 -4.04 -2.99
C ILE A 18 -11.53 -3.45 -2.96
N LYS A 19 -11.75 -2.51 -2.05
CA LYS A 19 -12.95 -1.69 -2.04
C LYS A 19 -12.72 -0.46 -2.92
N PRO A 20 -13.44 -0.31 -4.06
CA PRO A 20 -13.27 0.84 -4.93
C PRO A 20 -13.70 2.13 -4.23
N ASN A 21 -13.06 3.26 -4.58
CA ASN A 21 -13.46 4.57 -4.05
C ASN A 21 -14.79 5.08 -4.65
N THR A 22 -15.32 4.39 -5.67
CA THR A 22 -16.61 4.69 -6.28
C THR A 22 -17.75 4.26 -5.34
N PRO A 23 -18.69 5.17 -5.02
CA PRO A 23 -19.83 4.81 -4.17
C PRO A 23 -20.67 3.70 -4.80
N ASN A 24 -21.08 2.72 -3.97
CA ASN A 24 -21.87 1.53 -4.34
C ASN A 24 -21.20 0.55 -5.32
N ALA A 25 -19.89 0.63 -5.53
CA ALA A 25 -19.17 -0.40 -6.29
C ALA A 25 -18.95 -1.66 -5.45
N GLN A 26 -18.99 -2.83 -6.10
CA GLN A 26 -18.69 -4.11 -5.45
C GLN A 26 -17.19 -4.27 -5.23
N ASP A 27 -16.83 -5.07 -4.22
CA ASP A 27 -15.43 -5.40 -3.92
C ASP A 27 -14.78 -6.14 -5.11
N VAL A 28 -13.60 -5.67 -5.51
CA VAL A 28 -12.85 -6.19 -6.63
C VAL A 28 -11.84 -7.21 -6.13
N PHE A 29 -11.85 -8.41 -6.72
CA PHE A 29 -10.89 -9.46 -6.38
C PHE A 29 -9.49 -9.10 -6.89
N ILE A 30 -8.48 -9.27 -6.05
CA ILE A 30 -7.08 -9.13 -6.45
C ILE A 30 -6.26 -10.37 -6.07
N HIS A 31 -5.34 -10.76 -6.95
CA HIS A 31 -4.37 -11.83 -6.72
C HIS A 31 -2.96 -11.25 -6.71
N ILE A 32 -2.04 -11.84 -5.95
CA ILE A 32 -0.63 -11.42 -5.84
C ILE A 32 0.07 -11.35 -7.20
N SER A 33 -0.39 -12.15 -8.17
CA SER A 33 0.11 -12.11 -9.55
C SER A 33 -0.17 -10.79 -10.27
N ALA A 34 -1.15 -10.00 -9.83
CA ALA A 34 -1.43 -8.67 -10.39
C ALA A 34 -0.49 -7.60 -9.81
N LEU A 35 0.20 -7.91 -8.70
CA LEU A 35 1.06 -7.03 -7.90
C LEU A 35 2.55 -7.37 -8.11
N LYS A 36 2.91 -7.91 -9.30
CA LYS A 36 4.20 -8.56 -9.59
C LYS A 36 5.45 -7.67 -9.57
N GLN A 37 5.37 -6.42 -9.13
CA GLN A 37 6.50 -5.48 -9.13
C GLN A 37 6.60 -4.62 -7.86
N MET A 38 6.00 -5.08 -6.75
CA MET A 38 6.06 -4.36 -5.47
C MET A 38 7.34 -4.70 -4.71
N ALA A 39 7.92 -3.73 -4.01
CA ALA A 39 9.03 -3.97 -3.08
C ALA A 39 8.63 -4.77 -1.83
N ARG A 40 7.34 -4.80 -1.50
CA ARG A 40 6.80 -5.47 -0.32
C ARG A 40 5.49 -6.18 -0.59
N LYS A 41 5.08 -7.03 0.35
CA LYS A 41 3.76 -7.67 0.34
C LYS A 41 2.64 -6.64 0.57
N PRO A 42 1.43 -6.88 0.01
CA PRO A 42 0.28 -6.02 0.22
C PRO A 42 -0.23 -6.13 1.66
N VAL A 43 -0.68 -5.01 2.22
CA VAL A 43 -1.21 -4.92 3.59
C VAL A 43 -2.59 -4.28 3.53
N VAL A 44 -3.49 -4.72 4.41
CA VAL A 44 -4.83 -4.12 4.53
C VAL A 44 -4.69 -2.63 4.86
N GLY A 45 -5.40 -1.77 4.13
CA GLY A 45 -5.26 -0.32 4.17
C GLY A 45 -4.44 0.27 3.03
N ASP A 46 -3.71 -0.55 2.26
CA ASP A 46 -2.96 -0.07 1.10
C ASP A 46 -3.90 0.52 0.03
N GLU A 47 -3.54 1.67 -0.51
CA GLU A 47 -4.20 2.24 -1.69
C GLU A 47 -3.67 1.57 -2.94
N ILE A 48 -4.57 0.94 -3.70
CA ILE A 48 -4.26 0.19 -4.90
C ILE A 48 -4.82 0.92 -6.12
N ILE A 49 -3.95 1.23 -7.06
CA ILE A 49 -4.30 1.66 -8.42
C ILE A 49 -4.39 0.40 -9.28
N TYR A 50 -5.53 0.15 -9.94
CA TYR A 50 -5.73 -1.06 -10.73
C TYR A 50 -6.57 -0.83 -12.00
N GLN A 51 -6.68 -1.85 -12.84
CA GLN A 51 -7.65 -1.91 -13.94
C GLN A 51 -8.63 -3.06 -13.67
N SER A 52 -9.93 -2.80 -13.77
CA SER A 52 -10.97 -3.82 -13.64
C SER A 52 -11.07 -4.63 -14.94
N GLN A 53 -11.07 -5.95 -14.83
CA GLN A 53 -11.32 -6.86 -15.95
C GLN A 53 -12.39 -7.88 -15.54
N GLN A 54 -13.44 -8.00 -16.35
CA GLN A 54 -14.48 -9.00 -16.14
C GLN A 54 -13.98 -10.36 -16.65
N GLN A 55 -14.04 -11.37 -15.79
CA GLN A 55 -13.68 -12.73 -16.13
C GLN A 55 -14.88 -13.45 -16.78
N SER A 56 -14.63 -14.56 -17.47
CA SER A 56 -15.65 -15.44 -18.06
C SER A 56 -16.68 -15.98 -17.06
N ASP A 57 -16.38 -15.93 -15.77
CA ASP A 57 -17.24 -16.33 -14.64
C ASP A 57 -18.08 -15.14 -14.08
N GLY A 58 -18.12 -14.01 -14.78
CA GLY A 58 -18.85 -12.79 -14.38
C GLY A 58 -18.21 -11.98 -13.25
N LYS A 59 -17.21 -12.53 -12.55
CA LYS A 59 -16.46 -11.85 -11.47
C LYS A 59 -15.54 -10.76 -12.01
N ILE A 60 -15.41 -9.67 -11.27
CA ILE A 60 -14.48 -8.57 -11.57
C ILE A 60 -13.14 -8.83 -10.87
N LYS A 61 -12.05 -8.78 -11.64
CA LYS A 61 -10.68 -8.95 -11.15
C LYS A 61 -9.83 -7.72 -11.44
N ALA A 62 -9.01 -7.32 -10.47
CA ALA A 62 -7.99 -6.32 -10.64
C ALA A 62 -6.80 -6.88 -11.44
N VAL A 63 -6.41 -6.18 -12.51
CA VAL A 63 -5.22 -6.43 -13.31
C VAL A 63 -4.34 -5.17 -13.37
N LYS A 64 -3.03 -5.35 -13.63
CA LYS A 64 -2.04 -4.27 -13.65
C LYS A 64 -2.12 -3.37 -12.40
N ALA A 65 -2.08 -3.99 -11.22
CA ALA A 65 -2.28 -3.30 -9.96
C ALA A 65 -0.94 -2.77 -9.39
N SER A 66 -0.96 -1.56 -8.81
CA SER A 66 0.17 -0.88 -8.16
C SER A 66 -0.25 -0.34 -6.79
N ILE A 67 0.56 -0.52 -5.74
CA ILE A 67 0.34 0.11 -4.44
C ILE A 67 0.88 1.54 -4.51
N GLU A 68 0.08 2.53 -4.15
CA GLU A 68 0.47 3.92 -4.10
C GLU A 68 1.48 4.14 -2.95
N GLY A 69 2.58 4.84 -3.21
CA GLY A 69 3.63 5.10 -2.21
C GLY A 69 4.65 3.97 -1.99
N VAL A 70 4.54 2.83 -2.70
CA VAL A 70 5.55 1.75 -2.65
C VAL A 70 6.40 1.78 -3.92
N ALA A 71 7.73 1.83 -3.77
CA ALA A 71 8.65 1.79 -4.90
C ALA A 71 8.43 0.52 -5.74
N VAL A 72 8.26 0.71 -7.06
CA VAL A 72 8.22 -0.39 -8.02
C VAL A 72 9.62 -0.96 -8.13
N VAL A 73 9.81 -2.21 -7.71
CA VAL A 73 11.09 -2.91 -7.94
C VAL A 73 11.14 -3.28 -9.41
N SER A 74 11.67 -2.34 -10.20
CA SER A 74 12.02 -2.59 -11.59
C SER A 74 13.29 -3.43 -11.59
N GLY A 75 13.15 -4.75 -11.53
CA GLY A 75 14.28 -5.64 -11.38
C GLY A 75 14.12 -7.01 -12.03
N ILE A 76 14.67 -7.12 -13.24
CA ILE A 76 15.34 -8.31 -13.80
C ILE A 76 14.41 -9.44 -14.27
N ALA A 77 14.33 -9.55 -15.60
CA ALA A 77 13.94 -10.76 -16.30
C ALA A 77 14.82 -11.93 -15.81
N SER A 78 14.26 -12.78 -14.95
CA SER A 78 14.86 -14.07 -14.60
C SER A 78 14.65 -15.02 -15.78
N GLY A 79 15.54 -14.87 -16.76
CA GLY A 79 15.80 -15.88 -17.78
C GLY A 79 16.43 -17.11 -17.12
N ARG A 80 15.84 -18.26 -17.41
CA ARG A 80 16.21 -19.61 -16.97
C ARG A 80 17.69 -19.97 -17.22
N ALA A 81 18.30 -20.66 -16.26
CA ALA A 81 19.12 -21.87 -16.45
C ALA A 81 19.39 -22.46 -15.04
N SER A 82 18.98 -23.68 -14.68
CA SER A 82 19.76 -24.90 -14.96
C SER A 82 18.94 -26.12 -14.55
N GLY A 83 18.89 -27.13 -15.41
CA GLY A 83 18.26 -28.43 -15.15
C GLY A 83 18.60 -29.37 -16.31
N LEU A 84 19.58 -30.23 -16.05
CA LEU A 84 20.44 -30.96 -16.97
C LEU A 84 19.74 -32.14 -17.68
N ALA A 85 20.36 -32.55 -18.79
CA ALA A 85 19.91 -33.49 -19.82
C ALA A 85 20.00 -35.00 -19.49
N ASN A 86 19.25 -35.80 -20.25
CA ASN A 86 19.58 -37.11 -20.85
C ASN A 86 18.38 -37.53 -21.73
N LYS A 87 18.42 -38.13 -22.93
CA LYS A 87 19.40 -38.82 -23.82
C LYS A 87 18.71 -38.90 -25.25
N PRO A 88 19.19 -39.60 -26.31
CA PRO A 88 19.22 -39.05 -27.68
C PRO A 88 18.40 -39.86 -28.73
N THR A 89 18.63 -39.53 -30.02
CA THR A 89 18.45 -40.29 -31.29
C THR A 89 17.23 -40.07 -32.22
N ARG A 90 17.46 -39.20 -33.25
CA ARG A 90 17.28 -39.38 -34.73
C ARG A 90 15.84 -39.42 -35.36
N PRO A 91 15.66 -39.25 -36.70
CA PRO A 91 15.27 -37.98 -37.35
C PRO A 91 14.07 -38.09 -38.33
N GLN A 92 13.78 -36.98 -39.01
CA GLN A 92 12.91 -36.76 -40.21
C GLN A 92 11.42 -36.49 -39.94
N HIS A 93 10.92 -35.32 -40.36
CA HIS A 93 10.14 -35.15 -41.60
C HIS A 93 9.63 -33.70 -41.78
N ARG A 94 9.95 -33.14 -42.95
CA ARG A 94 9.27 -32.13 -43.81
C ARG A 94 8.61 -30.84 -43.29
N ASP A 95 9.11 -29.77 -43.93
CA ASP A 95 8.44 -28.75 -44.77
C ASP A 95 7.42 -27.74 -44.22
N HIS A 96 7.75 -26.48 -44.58
CA HIS A 96 6.88 -25.31 -44.86
C HIS A 96 6.14 -24.71 -43.65
N THR A 97 6.11 -23.39 -43.40
CA THR A 97 6.21 -22.21 -44.29
C THR A 97 6.45 -20.94 -43.46
N GLN A 98 7.12 -19.98 -44.10
CA GLN A 98 6.91 -18.53 -44.05
C GLN A 98 7.21 -17.68 -42.78
N SER A 99 8.31 -16.93 -42.96
CA SER A 99 8.41 -15.47 -42.80
C SER A 99 8.73 -14.97 -41.37
N SER A 100 9.59 -13.98 -41.15
CA SER A 100 10.03 -12.88 -42.01
C SER A 100 11.39 -12.34 -41.52
N HIS A 101 12.20 -11.93 -42.50
CA HIS A 101 13.10 -10.76 -42.52
C HIS A 101 13.11 -9.90 -41.23
N TYR A 102 14.21 -9.41 -40.67
CA TYR A 102 15.41 -8.86 -41.28
C TYR A 102 16.38 -8.50 -40.13
N SER A 103 17.50 -9.21 -39.96
CA SER A 103 18.60 -8.73 -39.11
C SER A 103 19.42 -7.69 -39.88
N HIS A 104 18.82 -6.54 -40.15
CA HIS A 104 19.57 -5.44 -40.74
C HIS A 104 20.23 -4.64 -39.64
N ARG A 105 21.45 -5.05 -39.27
CA ARG A 105 22.48 -4.11 -38.81
C ARG A 105 22.74 -3.12 -39.95
N ARG A 106 21.87 -2.12 -40.07
CA ARG A 106 22.05 -1.01 -41.00
C ARG A 106 23.06 -0.08 -40.34
N SER A 107 24.26 -0.04 -40.90
CA SER A 107 25.24 1.00 -40.63
C SER A 107 24.57 2.35 -40.88
N GLY A 108 24.01 2.95 -39.83
CA GLY A 108 23.36 4.24 -39.91
C GLY A 108 24.35 5.26 -40.45
N SER A 109 23.99 5.94 -41.53
CA SER A 109 24.81 7.01 -42.08
C SER A 109 25.08 8.03 -40.99
N ARG A 110 26.24 8.69 -41.02
CA ARG A 110 26.63 9.68 -39.99
C ARG A 110 25.54 10.74 -39.75
N LEU A 111 24.74 11.02 -40.77
CA LEU A 111 23.58 11.91 -40.72
C LEU A 111 22.47 11.41 -39.78
N GLN A 112 22.15 10.10 -39.76
CA GLN A 112 21.12 9.56 -38.88
C GLN A 112 21.56 9.55 -37.41
N ARG A 113 22.86 9.36 -37.15
CA ARG A 113 23.43 9.55 -35.81
C ARG A 113 23.41 11.03 -35.38
N MET A 114 23.70 11.95 -36.30
CA MET A 114 23.63 13.38 -36.04
C MET A 114 22.20 13.83 -35.70
N ILE A 115 21.20 13.35 -36.44
CA ILE A 115 19.78 13.65 -36.17
C ILE A 115 19.38 13.16 -34.77
N PHE A 116 19.79 11.95 -34.38
CA PHE A 116 19.46 11.42 -33.06
C PHE A 116 20.13 12.22 -31.92
N ILE A 117 21.38 12.64 -32.10
CA ILE A 117 22.08 13.50 -31.13
C ILE A 117 21.41 14.86 -31.01
N ILE A 118 21.01 15.49 -32.12
CA ILE A 118 20.30 16.77 -32.12
C ILE A 118 18.96 16.65 -31.39
N ILE A 119 18.22 15.56 -31.59
CA ILE A 119 16.96 15.30 -30.88
C ILE A 119 17.19 15.13 -29.37
N LEU A 120 18.23 14.40 -28.96
CA LEU A 120 18.53 14.24 -27.54
C LEU A 120 18.95 15.55 -26.87
N VAL A 121 19.76 16.37 -27.56
CA VAL A 121 20.17 17.68 -27.07
C VAL A 121 18.97 18.63 -26.99
N SER A 122 18.08 18.65 -28.00
CA SER A 122 16.90 19.52 -27.99
C SER A 122 15.93 19.15 -26.87
N ILE A 123 15.68 17.85 -26.64
CA ILE A 123 14.84 17.35 -25.54
C ILE A 123 15.46 17.72 -24.19
N GLY A 124 16.77 17.50 -24.01
CA GLY A 124 17.48 17.88 -22.77
C GLY A 124 17.42 19.39 -22.50
N SER A 125 17.61 20.21 -23.54
CA SER A 125 17.54 21.67 -23.45
C SER A 125 16.13 22.13 -23.06
N PHE A 126 15.10 21.53 -23.67
CA PHE A 126 13.70 21.83 -23.39
C PHE A 126 13.31 21.41 -21.96
N ALA A 127 13.77 20.24 -21.52
CA ALA A 127 13.55 19.76 -20.15
C ALA A 127 14.20 20.68 -19.10
N ILE A 128 15.42 21.17 -19.34
CA ILE A 128 16.08 22.11 -18.41
C ILE A 128 15.30 23.43 -18.34
N LYS A 129 14.82 23.96 -19.46
CA LYS A 129 13.99 25.19 -19.46
C LYS A 129 12.67 25.00 -18.72
N GLN A 130 11.99 23.87 -18.93
CA GLN A 130 10.77 23.50 -18.20
C GLN A 130 11.03 23.31 -16.70
N TYR A 131 12.15 22.68 -16.35
CA TYR A 131 12.56 22.46 -14.97
C TYR A 131 12.85 23.78 -14.24
N GLN A 132 13.48 24.74 -14.91
CA GLN A 132 13.69 26.09 -14.36
C GLN A 132 12.37 26.85 -14.15
N ALA A 133 11.37 26.66 -15.01
CA ALA A 133 10.05 27.30 -14.84
C ALA A 133 9.24 26.71 -13.66
N LEU A 134 9.44 25.43 -13.32
CA LEU A 134 8.80 24.78 -12.18
C LEU A 134 9.51 25.06 -10.85
N ASN A 135 10.83 25.25 -10.87
CA ASN A 135 11.62 25.57 -9.69
C ASN A 135 11.77 27.08 -9.42
N ALA A 136 11.20 27.93 -10.26
CA ALA A 136 10.98 29.34 -9.94
C ALA A 136 9.81 29.46 -8.95
N THR A 137 9.91 28.80 -7.81
CA THR A 137 9.09 29.13 -6.64
C THR A 137 9.67 30.44 -6.10
N PRO A 138 8.88 31.53 -5.99
CA PRO A 138 9.30 32.64 -5.16
C PRO A 138 9.46 32.07 -3.76
N VAL A 139 10.68 32.14 -3.21
CA VAL A 139 10.91 31.92 -1.79
C VAL A 139 10.11 33.03 -1.10
N ALA A 140 8.88 32.70 -0.72
CA ALA A 140 8.08 33.54 0.15
C ALA A 140 8.87 33.64 1.44
N SER A 141 9.49 34.79 1.65
CA SER A 141 10.02 35.23 2.93
C SER A 141 8.91 35.04 3.96
N PHE A 142 9.11 34.08 4.83
CA PHE A 142 8.32 33.84 6.05
C PHE A 142 8.67 34.94 7.04
N GLU A 143 8.23 36.17 6.75
CA GLU A 143 8.18 37.26 7.71
C GLU A 143 6.69 37.53 7.95
N GLU A 144 6.29 37.46 9.23
CA GLU A 144 4.94 37.60 9.78
C GLU A 144 3.94 36.44 9.56
N LEU A 145 4.14 35.36 10.32
CA LEU A 145 3.00 34.59 10.83
C LEU A 145 2.65 35.09 12.23
N PRO A 146 1.37 35.40 12.54
CA PRO A 146 0.97 35.77 13.88
C PRO A 146 1.17 34.57 14.82
N ALA A 147 1.61 34.84 16.05
CA ALA A 147 1.84 33.83 17.07
C ALA A 147 0.60 32.93 17.21
N VAL A 148 0.73 31.66 16.83
CA VAL A 148 -0.31 30.66 17.05
C VAL A 148 -0.28 30.34 18.54
N GLU A 149 -1.31 30.79 19.25
CA GLU A 149 -1.54 30.49 20.65
C GLU A 149 -1.61 28.97 20.80
N ALA A 150 -0.75 28.41 21.67
CA ALA A 150 -0.68 26.99 21.93
C ALA A 150 -1.97 26.54 22.60
N GLN A 151 -2.91 25.99 21.82
CA GLN A 151 -4.09 25.38 22.39
C GLN A 151 -3.68 24.05 23.02
N GLU A 152 -3.56 24.05 24.35
CA GLU A 152 -3.39 22.85 25.16
C GLU A 152 -4.47 21.82 24.80
N TRP A 153 -4.03 20.65 24.35
CA TRP A 153 -4.89 19.47 24.25
C TRP A 153 -5.25 19.03 25.67
N GLN A 154 -6.36 19.55 26.19
CA GLN A 154 -6.94 19.10 27.45
C GLN A 154 -7.51 17.69 27.22
N PRO A 155 -6.94 16.62 27.80
CA PRO A 155 -7.59 15.32 27.75
C PRO A 155 -8.94 15.45 28.46
N ALA A 156 -10.03 15.17 27.75
CA ALA A 156 -11.37 15.22 28.32
C ALA A 156 -11.42 14.33 29.56
N THR A 157 -11.46 14.92 30.75
CA THR A 157 -11.52 14.17 32.01
C THR A 157 -12.83 13.39 32.04
N PRO A 158 -12.82 12.04 32.04
CA PRO A 158 -14.04 11.28 32.15
C PRO A 158 -14.64 11.48 33.55
N LYS A 159 -15.89 11.96 33.61
CA LYS A 159 -16.64 12.14 34.87
C LYS A 159 -17.29 10.81 35.24
N PHE A 160 -16.62 10.02 36.06
CA PHE A 160 -17.19 8.80 36.64
C PHE A 160 -18.12 9.12 37.81
N ARG A 161 -19.17 8.32 37.99
CA ARG A 161 -20.13 8.43 39.11
C ARG A 161 -20.43 7.02 39.60
N CYS A 162 -20.73 6.86 40.89
CA CYS A 162 -21.11 5.56 41.44
C CYS A 162 -22.49 5.14 40.91
N GLU A 163 -22.50 4.13 40.04
CA GLU A 163 -23.71 3.45 39.60
C GLU A 163 -23.95 2.21 40.47
N ALA A 164 -25.20 1.93 40.78
CA ALA A 164 -25.56 0.82 41.67
C ALA A 164 -25.22 -0.53 41.02
N GLY A 165 -24.60 -1.44 41.78
CA GLY A 165 -24.34 -2.82 41.37
C GLY A 165 -23.00 -3.05 40.66
N LYS A 166 -22.18 -2.02 40.50
CA LYS A 166 -20.80 -2.11 39.97
C LYS A 166 -19.81 -2.44 41.10
N ILE A 167 -19.60 -3.73 41.36
CA ILE A 167 -18.73 -4.24 42.43
C ILE A 167 -17.61 -5.16 41.93
N HIS A 168 -17.69 -5.64 40.68
CA HIS A 168 -16.70 -6.56 40.09
C HIS A 168 -16.11 -6.00 38.79
N CYS A 169 -14.91 -6.46 38.45
CA CYS A 169 -14.14 -5.96 37.31
C CYS A 169 -14.83 -6.10 35.95
N SER A 170 -15.61 -7.16 35.74
CA SER A 170 -16.36 -7.36 34.48
C SER A 170 -17.36 -6.24 34.17
N GLN A 171 -17.69 -5.39 35.15
CA GLN A 171 -18.65 -4.30 35.03
C GLN A 171 -17.97 -2.94 34.77
N MET A 172 -16.64 -2.88 34.80
CA MET A 172 -15.85 -1.68 34.51
C MET A 172 -15.58 -1.55 33.00
N SER A 173 -15.40 -0.32 32.52
CA SER A 173 -15.03 -0.03 31.12
C SER A 173 -13.57 0.42 30.98
N SER A 174 -12.92 0.83 32.07
CA SER A 174 -11.53 1.30 32.04
C SER A 174 -10.86 1.21 33.41
N CYS A 175 -9.53 1.25 33.40
CA CYS A 175 -8.71 1.28 34.63
C CYS A 175 -9.00 2.52 35.48
N GLN A 176 -9.23 3.66 34.83
CA GLN A 176 -9.52 4.92 35.53
C GLN A 176 -10.90 4.90 36.20
N GLU A 177 -11.90 4.26 35.57
CA GLU A 177 -13.21 4.01 36.19
C GLU A 177 -13.07 3.07 37.39
N ALA A 178 -12.36 1.96 37.24
CA ALA A 178 -12.15 0.99 38.34
C ALA A 178 -11.47 1.65 39.56
N LYS A 179 -10.43 2.45 39.33
CA LYS A 179 -9.75 3.24 40.37
C LYS A 179 -10.61 4.34 40.99
N PHE A 180 -11.61 4.83 40.26
CA PHE A 180 -12.60 5.76 40.81
C PHE A 180 -13.56 5.02 41.75
N TYR A 181 -14.09 3.87 41.33
CA TYR A 181 -15.04 3.09 42.14
C TYR A 181 -14.42 2.57 43.44
N LEU A 182 -13.18 2.08 43.38
CA LEU A 182 -12.45 1.63 44.58
C LEU A 182 -12.30 2.74 45.64
N ARG A 183 -12.17 4.00 45.22
CA ARG A 183 -11.95 5.14 46.13
C ARG A 183 -13.21 5.90 46.53
N ASN A 184 -14.25 5.88 45.70
CA ASN A 184 -15.41 6.77 45.85
C ASN A 184 -16.73 6.03 46.08
N CYS A 185 -16.79 4.71 45.85
CA CYS A 185 -18.03 3.94 45.90
C CYS A 185 -17.95 2.81 46.94
N PRO A 186 -18.91 2.72 47.88
CA PRO A 186 -18.91 1.68 48.91
C PRO A 186 -19.26 0.29 48.35
N GLY A 187 -18.63 -0.76 48.89
CA GLY A 187 -18.93 -2.17 48.55
C GLY A 187 -18.21 -2.71 47.30
N THR A 188 -17.13 -2.07 46.87
CA THR A 188 -16.31 -2.51 45.73
C THR A 188 -15.41 -3.71 46.10
N GLU A 189 -15.49 -4.81 45.34
CA GLU A 189 -14.67 -6.03 45.50
C GLU A 189 -13.84 -6.28 44.22
N MET A 190 -13.01 -5.31 43.85
CA MET A 190 -12.23 -5.31 42.59
C MET A 190 -10.72 -5.35 42.77
N ASP A 191 -10.26 -5.11 44.00
CA ASP A 191 -8.86 -5.14 44.41
C ASP A 191 -8.71 -6.31 45.40
N GLY A 192 -8.18 -7.43 44.90
CA GLY A 192 -8.17 -8.70 45.64
C GLY A 192 -7.03 -8.78 46.65
N ASP A 193 -5.87 -8.23 46.30
CA ASP A 193 -4.65 -8.19 47.08
C ASP A 193 -4.45 -6.86 47.84
N HIS A 194 -5.38 -5.92 47.68
CA HIS A 194 -5.46 -4.65 48.42
C HIS A 194 -4.23 -3.76 48.20
N ASP A 195 -3.65 -3.83 47.01
CA ASP A 195 -2.47 -3.06 46.63
C ASP A 195 -2.82 -1.69 46.02
N GLY A 196 -4.12 -1.42 45.85
CA GLY A 196 -4.65 -0.19 45.27
C GLY A 196 -4.80 -0.24 43.74
N ILE A 197 -4.58 -1.39 43.11
CA ILE A 197 -4.72 -1.60 41.66
C ILE A 197 -5.92 -2.53 41.39
N PRO A 198 -7.12 -1.95 41.16
CA PRO A 198 -8.27 -2.77 40.84
C PRO A 198 -8.16 -3.34 39.43
N CYS A 199 -8.65 -4.57 39.23
CA CYS A 199 -8.81 -5.17 37.91
C CYS A 199 -7.53 -5.30 37.07
N GLU A 200 -6.40 -5.64 37.70
CA GLU A 200 -5.10 -5.83 37.04
C GLU A 200 -5.18 -6.73 35.80
N ARG A 201 -5.93 -7.83 35.88
CA ARG A 201 -6.01 -8.81 34.79
C ARG A 201 -6.82 -8.34 33.57
N GLN A 202 -7.55 -7.23 33.67
CA GLN A 202 -8.46 -6.77 32.61
C GLN A 202 -8.17 -5.35 32.12
N PHE A 203 -7.92 -4.40 33.03
CA PHE A 203 -7.80 -2.98 32.66
C PHE A 203 -6.49 -2.31 33.12
N CYS A 204 -5.94 -2.72 34.27
CA CYS A 204 -4.85 -2.00 34.94
C CYS A 204 -3.48 -2.73 34.92
N GLY A 205 -3.36 -3.86 34.22
CA GLY A 205 -2.12 -4.66 34.12
C GLY A 205 -1.39 -4.53 32.79
#